data_AF-A0A6I4MHW6-F1
#
_entry.id   AF-A0A6I4MHW6-F1
#
_cell.length_a   1.000
_cell.length_b   1.000
_cell.length_c   1.000
_cell.angle_alpha   90.00
_cell.angle_beta   90.00
_cell.angle_gamma   90.00
#
_symmetry.space_group_name_H-M   'P 1'
#
loop_
_entity.id
_entity.type
_entity.pdbx_description
1 polymer ?
#
loop_
_entity_poly.entity_id
_entity_poly.type
_entity_poly.pdbx_seq_one_letter_code
_entity_poly.pdbx_strand_id
1 'polypeptide(L)'
;MTPVVWSGIECPAVVVSVVGTSIGPFSNMLHVIDENGEVWSGELWAGAPGGFVVPPGSWVRQGPPAAGVTAAVGVGVLNMEGSEPRPTWVFVVGSDGRLWARTAEDREGEVRWTWVDHGAPGGGPISTAAAPVAVDFFGGPPAVHVLGDDGRLWMRSLAGGDWRWTDRGVPQGQPIFAIVGAAAPGGAGFLPVAVTVTGDGHLWADVPEGDAFPWTDLGTPDATERIGAGIGVGVEDAGSTALRIVGVGAPSGQVWSSRWEPGRPPLWTPHGRPGDQRIRAGLGTVPDADRTGHLTAVIGHDRQVWVVPSASEGGAWTRWDPPTASTAIACGKAVSLGRPCAVVLDDQRHVHIVSPAPEPEDGEMR
;
A
#
# COMPACT_ATOMS: atom_id res chain seq x y z
N MET A 1 -2.62 -14.17 22.87
CA MET A 1 -2.90 -13.82 21.47
C MET A 1 -4.03 -12.83 21.48
N THR A 2 -3.87 -11.67 20.84
CA THR A 2 -4.97 -10.73 20.63
C THR A 2 -6.01 -11.43 19.74
N PRO A 3 -7.29 -11.52 20.15
CA PRO A 3 -8.31 -12.11 19.31
C PRO A 3 -8.39 -11.36 17.97
N VAL A 4 -8.68 -12.08 16.89
CA VAL A 4 -8.74 -11.54 15.52
C VAL A 4 -10.14 -11.77 14.98
N VAL A 5 -10.68 -10.77 14.29
CA VAL A 5 -11.98 -10.83 13.62
C VAL A 5 -11.74 -10.95 12.11
N TRP A 6 -12.37 -11.96 11.52
CA TRP A 6 -12.43 -12.16 10.07
C TRP A 6 -13.82 -11.81 9.58
N SER A 7 -13.87 -10.95 8.56
CA SER A 7 -15.10 -10.54 7.91
C SER A 7 -15.06 -10.95 6.45
N GLY A 8 -15.86 -11.94 6.07
CA GLY A 8 -16.07 -12.31 4.68
C GLY A 8 -16.85 -11.22 3.97
N ILE A 9 -16.34 -10.78 2.82
CA ILE A 9 -16.93 -9.72 2.00
C ILE A 9 -17.43 -10.33 0.70
N GLU A 10 -18.74 -10.30 0.52
CA GLU A 10 -19.38 -10.79 -0.71
C GLU A 10 -19.37 -9.69 -1.76
N CYS A 11 -18.54 -9.85 -2.80
CA CYS A 11 -18.59 -9.04 -4.01
C CYS A 11 -19.48 -9.73 -5.05
N PRO A 12 -20.34 -9.00 -5.79
CA PRO A 12 -21.14 -9.58 -6.87
C PRO A 12 -20.32 -10.19 -8.02
N ALA A 13 -19.04 -9.83 -8.11
CA ALA A 13 -18.12 -10.30 -9.14
C ALA A 13 -16.99 -11.16 -8.55
N VAL A 14 -16.37 -11.99 -9.39
CA VAL A 14 -15.22 -12.81 -9.02
C VAL A 14 -13.98 -11.92 -8.90
N VAL A 15 -13.52 -11.67 -7.67
CA VAL A 15 -12.41 -10.75 -7.41
C VAL A 15 -11.07 -11.40 -7.70
N VAL A 16 -10.17 -10.70 -8.39
CA VAL A 16 -8.79 -11.16 -8.67
C VAL A 16 -7.70 -10.32 -8.03
N SER A 17 -8.01 -9.09 -7.61
CA SER A 17 -7.06 -8.22 -6.92
C SER A 17 -7.76 -7.24 -5.97
N VAL A 18 -7.12 -6.97 -4.84
CA VAL A 18 -7.49 -5.88 -3.93
C VAL A 18 -6.73 -4.62 -4.36
N VAL A 19 -7.43 -3.51 -4.58
CA VAL A 19 -6.79 -2.22 -4.90
C VAL A 19 -6.46 -1.46 -3.61
N GLY A 20 -7.39 -1.43 -2.66
CA GLY A 20 -7.22 -0.78 -1.36
C GLY A 20 -8.53 -0.25 -0.81
N THR A 21 -8.44 0.60 0.21
CA THR A 21 -9.60 1.22 0.86
C THR A 21 -9.50 2.73 0.82
N SER A 22 -10.62 3.41 0.58
CA SER A 22 -10.75 4.86 0.82
C SER A 22 -11.47 5.13 2.13
N ILE A 23 -11.15 6.27 2.75
CA ILE A 23 -11.78 6.74 3.99
C ILE A 23 -12.57 7.99 3.64
N GLY A 24 -13.88 7.91 3.73
CA GLY A 24 -14.80 9.03 3.50
C GLY A 24 -15.41 9.56 4.80
N PRO A 25 -15.95 10.79 4.80
CA PRO A 25 -16.60 11.38 5.97
C PRO A 25 -17.88 10.64 6.39
N PHE A 26 -18.51 9.88 5.49
CA PHE A 26 -19.76 9.15 5.76
C PHE A 26 -19.57 7.62 5.79
N SER A 27 -18.72 7.08 4.92
CA SER A 27 -18.37 5.66 4.88
C SER A 27 -16.98 5.46 4.31
N ASN A 28 -16.32 4.37 4.71
CA ASN A 28 -15.14 3.89 4.01
C ASN A 28 -15.60 3.21 2.71
N MET A 29 -14.71 3.02 1.74
CA MET A 29 -15.00 2.14 0.60
C MET A 29 -13.90 1.12 0.45
N LEU A 30 -14.27 -0.06 -0.02
CA LEU A 30 -13.37 -1.09 -0.50
C LEU A 30 -13.35 -1.09 -2.03
N HIS A 31 -12.15 -1.09 -2.61
CA HIS A 31 -11.94 -1.13 -4.06
C HIS A 31 -11.24 -2.42 -4.47
N VAL A 32 -11.82 -3.12 -5.44
CA VAL A 32 -11.32 -4.40 -5.97
C VAL A 32 -11.38 -4.43 -7.49
N ILE A 33 -10.63 -5.37 -8.08
CA ILE A 33 -10.65 -5.67 -9.51
C ILE A 33 -11.20 -7.08 -9.69
N ASP A 34 -12.14 -7.25 -10.62
CA ASP A 34 -12.71 -8.56 -10.96
C ASP A 34 -11.94 -9.29 -12.09
N GLU A 35 -12.35 -10.52 -12.40
CA GLU A 35 -11.72 -11.35 -13.43
C GLU A 35 -11.80 -10.79 -14.86
N ASN A 36 -12.73 -9.86 -15.11
CA ASN A 36 -12.83 -9.14 -16.37
C ASN A 36 -11.97 -7.87 -16.38
N GLY A 37 -11.27 -7.60 -15.28
CA GLY A 37 -10.44 -6.42 -15.06
C GLY A 37 -11.26 -5.14 -14.91
N GLU A 38 -12.46 -5.24 -14.35
CA GLU A 38 -13.30 -4.10 -14.02
C GLU A 38 -13.12 -3.72 -12.56
N VAL A 39 -13.17 -2.41 -12.29
CA VAL A 39 -13.08 -1.91 -10.92
C VAL A 39 -14.47 -1.91 -10.28
N TRP A 40 -14.53 -2.37 -9.03
CA TRP A 40 -15.71 -2.34 -8.19
C TRP A 40 -15.41 -1.60 -6.89
N SER A 41 -16.38 -0.81 -6.44
CA SER A 41 -16.32 -0.07 -5.17
C SER A 41 -17.50 -0.46 -4.30
N GLY A 42 -17.27 -0.90 -3.07
CA GLY A 42 -18.33 -1.24 -2.11
C GLY A 42 -18.23 -0.37 -0.86
N GLU A 43 -19.36 0.12 -0.36
CA GLU A 43 -19.39 0.88 0.89
C GLU A 43 -19.01 -0.02 2.07
N LEU A 44 -17.97 0.36 2.79
CA LEU A 44 -17.38 -0.39 3.88
C LEU A 44 -17.78 0.22 5.21
N TRP A 45 -18.49 -0.57 6.00
CA TRP A 45 -19.03 -0.17 7.30
C TRP A 45 -18.38 -0.98 8.41
N ALA A 46 -18.25 -0.37 9.59
CA ALA A 46 -17.96 -1.12 10.80
C ALA A 46 -19.16 -2.02 11.13
N GLY A 47 -18.89 -3.31 11.37
CA GLY A 47 -19.88 -4.31 11.75
C GLY A 47 -19.72 -4.74 13.21
N ALA A 48 -20.75 -5.37 13.78
CA ALA A 48 -20.70 -5.94 15.12
C ALA A 48 -20.27 -7.43 15.11
N PRO A 49 -19.50 -7.92 16.10
CA PRO A 49 -18.79 -7.16 17.14
C PRO A 49 -17.37 -6.80 16.66
N GLY A 50 -17.21 -5.63 16.05
CA GLY A 50 -15.92 -5.12 15.58
C GLY A 50 -15.44 -5.65 14.23
N GLY A 51 -16.28 -6.36 13.48
CA GLY A 51 -15.97 -6.74 12.10
C GLY A 51 -16.13 -5.59 11.11
N PHE A 52 -16.09 -5.93 9.83
CA PHE A 52 -16.44 -5.03 8.75
C PHE A 52 -17.47 -5.68 7.85
N VAL A 53 -18.32 -4.86 7.22
CA VAL A 53 -19.31 -5.37 6.26
C VAL A 53 -19.39 -4.44 5.07
N VAL A 54 -19.60 -5.02 3.90
CA VAL A 54 -20.06 -4.31 2.72
C VAL A 54 -21.51 -4.73 2.50
N PRO A 55 -22.51 -3.87 2.78
CA PRO A 55 -23.91 -4.24 2.67
C PRO A 55 -24.26 -4.76 1.27
N PRO A 56 -25.07 -5.82 1.15
CA PRO A 56 -25.60 -6.25 -0.14
C PRO A 56 -26.28 -5.09 -0.86
N GLY A 57 -25.87 -4.83 -2.11
CA GLY A 57 -26.38 -3.71 -2.92
C GLY A 57 -25.60 -2.39 -2.82
N SER A 58 -24.61 -2.29 -1.93
CA SER A 58 -23.71 -1.12 -1.86
C SER A 58 -22.56 -1.17 -2.87
N TRP A 59 -22.40 -2.30 -3.57
CA TRP A 59 -21.39 -2.47 -4.61
C TRP A 59 -21.79 -1.72 -5.88
N VAL A 60 -20.88 -0.88 -6.34
CA VAL A 60 -20.99 -0.13 -7.58
C VAL A 60 -19.90 -0.59 -8.53
N ARG A 61 -20.32 -1.04 -9.72
CA ARG A 61 -19.43 -1.30 -10.85
C ARG A 61 -18.92 0.02 -11.41
N GLN A 62 -17.62 0.28 -11.27
CA GLN A 62 -16.95 1.44 -11.86
C GLN A 62 -16.55 1.20 -13.33
N GLY A 63 -16.58 -0.07 -13.75
CA GLY A 63 -16.24 -0.50 -15.11
C GLY A 63 -14.74 -0.49 -15.40
N PRO A 64 -14.36 -0.76 -16.65
CA PRO A 64 -12.96 -0.74 -17.08
C PRO A 64 -12.44 0.70 -17.26
N PRO A 65 -11.11 0.91 -17.23
CA PRO A 65 -10.48 2.21 -17.49
C PRO A 65 -10.91 2.89 -18.79
N ALA A 66 -10.98 2.11 -19.88
CA ALA A 66 -11.45 2.54 -21.18
C ALA A 66 -11.98 1.35 -21.99
N ALA A 67 -12.61 1.62 -23.13
CA ALA A 67 -13.06 0.56 -24.04
C ALA A 67 -11.86 -0.29 -24.51
N GLY A 68 -11.90 -1.59 -24.20
CA GLY A 68 -10.83 -2.53 -24.55
C GLY A 68 -9.59 -2.50 -23.64
N VAL A 69 -9.60 -1.73 -22.55
CA VAL A 69 -8.52 -1.67 -21.56
C VAL A 69 -9.02 -2.26 -20.25
N THR A 70 -8.37 -3.30 -19.74
CA THR A 70 -8.70 -3.89 -18.43
C THR A 70 -7.80 -3.32 -17.34
N ALA A 71 -8.27 -3.24 -16.10
CA ALA A 71 -7.42 -2.95 -14.95
C ALA A 71 -6.57 -4.20 -14.64
N ALA A 72 -5.28 -4.14 -14.94
CA ALA A 72 -4.37 -5.28 -14.81
C ALA A 72 -3.71 -5.34 -13.43
N VAL A 73 -3.37 -4.19 -12.85
CA VAL A 73 -2.69 -4.10 -11.54
C VAL A 73 -3.37 -3.06 -10.66
N GLY A 74 -3.78 -3.45 -9.46
CA GLY A 74 -4.28 -2.54 -8.43
C GLY A 74 -3.15 -1.80 -7.74
N VAL A 75 -2.99 -0.51 -8.04
CA VAL A 75 -1.89 0.31 -7.52
C VAL A 75 -2.20 0.73 -6.07
N GLY A 76 -3.30 1.44 -5.88
CA GLY A 76 -3.72 1.88 -4.55
C GLY A 76 -4.77 2.98 -4.61
N VAL A 77 -5.13 3.49 -3.43
CA VAL A 77 -6.18 4.49 -3.25
C VAL A 77 -5.63 5.65 -2.43
N LEU A 78 -5.95 6.88 -2.80
CA LEU A 78 -5.66 8.08 -2.00
C LEU A 78 -6.92 8.92 -1.84
N ASN A 79 -7.15 9.38 -0.61
CA ASN A 79 -8.14 10.40 -0.30
C ASN A 79 -7.40 11.72 -0.13
N MET A 80 -7.86 12.78 -0.80
CA MET A 80 -7.34 14.11 -0.48
C MET A 80 -8.00 14.62 0.81
N GLU A 81 -7.19 15.04 1.78
CA GLU A 81 -7.71 15.69 2.99
C GLU A 81 -8.09 17.16 2.67
N GLY A 82 -8.98 17.73 3.47
CA GLY A 82 -9.27 19.18 3.43
C GLY A 82 -10.01 19.74 2.20
N SER A 83 -10.33 18.95 1.18
CA SER A 83 -11.20 19.37 0.07
C SER A 83 -12.63 18.89 0.33
N GLU A 84 -13.61 19.79 0.31
CA GLU A 84 -15.01 19.38 0.20
C GLU A 84 -15.52 19.83 -1.18
N PRO A 85 -15.92 18.89 -2.04
CA PRO A 85 -15.93 17.42 -1.83
C PRO A 85 -14.56 16.76 -2.00
N ARG A 86 -14.24 15.77 -1.17
CA ARG A 86 -12.94 15.05 -1.20
C ARG A 86 -12.84 14.18 -2.45
N PRO A 87 -11.94 14.46 -3.41
CA PRO A 87 -11.72 13.54 -4.50
C PRO A 87 -10.98 12.32 -3.98
N THR A 88 -11.60 11.17 -4.14
CA THR A 88 -10.94 9.87 -3.98
C THR A 88 -10.31 9.50 -5.30
N TRP A 89 -9.06 9.04 -5.28
CA TRP A 89 -8.36 8.55 -6.46
C TRP A 89 -8.04 7.06 -6.30
N VAL A 90 -8.56 6.24 -7.22
CA VAL A 90 -8.30 4.80 -7.29
C VAL A 90 -7.42 4.54 -8.50
N PHE A 91 -6.14 4.26 -8.26
CA PHE A 91 -5.15 4.08 -9.32
C PHE A 91 -5.01 2.60 -9.70
N VAL A 92 -4.92 2.36 -11.02
CA VAL A 92 -4.64 1.06 -11.61
C VAL A 92 -3.65 1.21 -12.77
N VAL A 93 -2.88 0.17 -13.06
CA VAL A 93 -2.20 0.04 -14.35
C VAL A 93 -3.12 -0.74 -15.29
N GLY A 94 -3.41 -0.16 -16.45
CA GLY A 94 -4.24 -0.78 -17.48
C GLY A 94 -3.48 -1.86 -18.25
N SER A 95 -4.19 -2.75 -18.92
CA SER A 95 -3.62 -3.75 -19.84
C SER A 95 -2.89 -3.13 -21.04
N ASP A 96 -3.08 -1.84 -21.28
CA ASP A 96 -2.36 -1.02 -22.25
C ASP A 96 -1.03 -0.48 -21.71
N GLY A 97 -0.65 -0.83 -20.47
CA GLY A 97 0.56 -0.37 -19.81
C GLY A 97 0.52 1.08 -19.33
N ARG A 98 -0.66 1.70 -19.27
CA ARG A 98 -0.83 3.10 -18.87
C ARG A 98 -1.36 3.21 -17.45
N LEU A 99 -1.06 4.31 -16.77
CA LEU A 99 -1.62 4.63 -15.47
C LEU A 99 -3.00 5.23 -15.67
N TRP A 100 -3.99 4.65 -15.01
CA TRP A 100 -5.36 5.13 -15.01
C TRP A 100 -5.80 5.44 -13.58
N ALA A 101 -6.67 6.43 -13.43
CA ALA A 101 -7.29 6.71 -12.16
C ALA A 101 -8.80 6.82 -12.31
N ARG A 102 -9.53 6.11 -11.44
CA ARG A 102 -10.95 6.36 -11.24
C ARG A 102 -11.08 7.38 -10.13
N THR A 103 -11.62 8.55 -10.44
CA THR A 103 -11.75 9.64 -9.47
C THR A 103 -13.20 10.09 -9.32
N ALA A 104 -13.56 10.41 -8.08
CA ALA A 104 -14.85 10.96 -7.73
C ALA A 104 -14.70 12.47 -7.58
N GLU A 105 -15.43 13.24 -8.38
CA GLU A 105 -15.57 14.68 -8.18
C GLU A 105 -17.02 14.92 -7.76
N ASP A 106 -17.26 15.58 -6.61
CA ASP A 106 -18.60 16.12 -6.37
C ASP A 106 -18.71 17.51 -7.03
N ARG A 107 -19.76 17.64 -7.83
CA ARG A 107 -20.18 18.89 -8.43
C ARG A 107 -21.58 19.16 -7.93
N GLU A 108 -21.75 20.24 -7.17
CA GLU A 108 -23.05 20.74 -6.71
C GLU A 108 -23.84 19.73 -5.85
N GLY A 109 -23.16 18.88 -5.07
CA GLY A 109 -23.76 17.87 -4.20
C GLY A 109 -23.97 16.50 -4.87
N GLU A 110 -23.51 16.32 -6.11
CA GLU A 110 -23.56 15.04 -6.83
C GLU A 110 -22.15 14.50 -7.07
N VAL A 111 -21.85 13.34 -6.48
CA VAL A 111 -20.60 12.61 -6.70
C VAL A 111 -20.62 11.95 -8.08
N ARG A 112 -19.72 12.40 -8.97
CA ARG A 112 -19.53 11.82 -10.31
C ARG A 112 -18.18 11.16 -10.43
N TRP A 113 -18.21 9.88 -10.76
CA TRP A 113 -17.01 9.09 -10.99
C TRP A 113 -16.59 9.15 -12.46
N THR A 114 -15.32 9.47 -12.71
CA THR A 114 -14.74 9.54 -14.06
C THR A 114 -13.39 8.82 -14.12
N TRP A 115 -13.08 8.28 -15.29
CA TRP A 115 -11.76 7.70 -15.57
C TRP A 115 -10.85 8.77 -16.17
N VAL A 116 -9.65 8.87 -15.63
CA VAL A 116 -8.59 9.76 -16.10
C VAL A 116 -7.43 8.92 -16.61
N ASP A 117 -7.05 9.15 -17.85
CA ASP A 117 -5.85 8.59 -18.47
C ASP A 117 -4.63 9.45 -18.08
N HIS A 118 -3.73 8.89 -17.27
CA HIS A 118 -2.47 9.54 -16.95
C HIS A 118 -1.36 9.16 -17.94
N GLY A 119 -1.65 8.28 -18.90
CA GLY A 119 -0.69 7.78 -19.87
C GLY A 119 0.41 6.98 -19.22
N ALA A 120 1.56 6.93 -19.88
CA ALA A 120 2.76 6.28 -19.37
C ALA A 120 3.97 7.19 -19.56
N PRO A 121 4.96 7.16 -18.66
CA PRO A 121 6.15 7.98 -18.79
C PRO A 121 7.05 7.50 -19.95
N GLY A 122 7.81 8.42 -20.55
CA GLY A 122 8.80 8.07 -21.58
C GLY A 122 8.27 7.44 -22.88
N GLY A 123 6.95 7.25 -23.01
CA GLY A 123 6.31 6.56 -24.13
C GLY A 123 6.31 5.03 -24.03
N GLY A 124 6.84 4.45 -22.95
CA GLY A 124 6.89 3.01 -22.69
C GLY A 124 5.86 2.55 -21.65
N PRO A 125 5.47 1.27 -21.62
CA PRO A 125 4.53 0.73 -20.65
C PRO A 125 5.07 0.75 -19.21
N ILE A 126 4.15 0.86 -18.26
CA ILE A 126 4.40 0.73 -16.83
C ILE A 126 4.37 -0.75 -16.44
N SER A 127 5.39 -1.19 -15.70
CA SER A 127 5.49 -2.58 -15.19
C SER A 127 4.78 -2.76 -13.84
N THR A 128 4.95 -1.79 -12.94
CA THR A 128 4.33 -1.79 -11.60
C THR A 128 4.34 -0.37 -11.02
N ALA A 129 3.63 -0.17 -9.91
CA ALA A 129 3.55 1.11 -9.22
C ALA A 129 3.41 0.93 -7.70
N ALA A 130 3.88 1.92 -6.96
CA ALA A 130 3.66 2.04 -5.52
C ALA A 130 2.28 2.64 -5.24
N ALA A 131 1.74 2.39 -4.04
CA ALA A 131 0.54 3.07 -3.58
C ALA A 131 0.71 4.61 -3.65
N PRO A 132 -0.35 5.35 -4.03
CA PRO A 132 -0.28 6.80 -4.12
C PRO A 132 0.00 7.43 -2.76
N VAL A 133 0.74 8.53 -2.76
CA VAL A 133 1.07 9.33 -1.57
C VAL A 133 0.54 10.74 -1.78
N ALA A 134 0.00 11.37 -0.74
CA ALA A 134 -0.38 12.77 -0.82
C ALA A 134 0.87 13.67 -0.93
N VAL A 135 0.81 14.64 -1.83
CA VAL A 135 1.78 15.72 -1.94
C VAL A 135 1.29 16.83 -1.01
N ASP A 136 2.04 17.14 0.05
CA ASP A 136 1.76 18.12 1.13
C ASP A 136 1.14 17.64 2.46
N PHE A 137 1.23 18.53 3.46
CA PHE A 137 0.83 18.29 4.85
C PHE A 137 -0.70 18.24 5.05
N PHE A 138 -1.47 18.81 4.12
CA PHE A 138 -2.93 18.88 4.21
C PHE A 138 -3.62 17.83 3.35
N GLY A 139 -2.87 16.83 2.89
CA GLY A 139 -3.41 15.76 2.04
C GLY A 139 -3.72 16.26 0.62
N GLY A 140 -2.82 17.06 0.05
CA GLY A 140 -2.90 17.56 -1.32
C GLY A 140 -2.84 16.46 -2.39
N PRO A 141 -2.66 16.85 -3.67
CA PRO A 141 -2.88 15.97 -4.80
C PRO A 141 -2.01 14.70 -4.79
N PRO A 142 -2.47 13.59 -5.41
CA PRO A 142 -1.69 12.36 -5.43
C PRO A 142 -0.37 12.51 -6.17
N ALA A 143 0.68 11.90 -5.62
CA ALA A 143 1.86 11.47 -6.34
C ALA A 143 1.88 9.94 -6.44
N VAL A 144 2.09 9.43 -7.65
CA VAL A 144 2.21 7.99 -7.92
C VAL A 144 3.59 7.70 -8.49
N HIS A 145 4.33 6.80 -7.86
CA HIS A 145 5.60 6.32 -8.37
C HIS A 145 5.41 5.03 -9.14
N VAL A 146 5.99 4.96 -10.33
CA VAL A 146 5.87 3.82 -11.24
C VAL A 146 7.25 3.39 -11.73
N LEU A 147 7.38 2.11 -12.02
CA LEU A 147 8.55 1.55 -12.67
C LEU A 147 8.25 1.40 -14.16
N GLY A 148 8.96 2.16 -14.98
CA GLY A 148 8.89 2.01 -16.43
C GLY A 148 9.55 0.70 -16.90
N ASP A 149 9.22 0.26 -18.10
CA ASP A 149 9.92 -0.84 -18.77
C ASP A 149 11.38 -0.50 -19.13
N ASP A 150 11.72 0.79 -19.12
CA ASP A 150 13.08 1.32 -19.17
C ASP A 150 13.90 1.08 -17.88
N GLY A 151 13.29 0.51 -16.84
CA GLY A 151 13.92 0.20 -15.55
C GLY A 151 14.15 1.43 -14.67
N ARG A 152 13.51 2.58 -14.99
CA ARG A 152 13.66 3.84 -14.28
C ARG A 152 12.44 4.14 -13.42
N LEU A 153 12.65 4.89 -12.35
CA LEU A 153 11.56 5.37 -11.52
C LEU A 153 10.99 6.64 -12.13
N TRP A 154 9.67 6.71 -12.20
CA TRP A 154 8.94 7.88 -12.66
C TRP A 154 7.90 8.27 -11.62
N MET A 155 7.70 9.57 -11.45
CA MET A 155 6.66 10.11 -10.58
C MET A 155 5.61 10.83 -11.42
N ARG A 156 4.34 10.51 -11.21
CA ARG A 156 3.19 11.27 -11.73
C ARG A 156 2.60 12.11 -10.60
N SER A 157 2.67 13.42 -10.73
CA SER A 157 2.10 14.36 -9.75
C SER A 157 1.55 15.61 -10.41
N LEU A 158 0.75 16.38 -9.67
CA LEU A 158 0.36 17.73 -10.07
C LEU A 158 1.51 18.70 -9.83
N ALA A 159 1.88 19.46 -10.85
CA ALA A 159 2.87 20.52 -10.77
C ALA A 159 2.33 21.74 -11.52
N GLY A 160 2.26 22.91 -10.87
CA GLY A 160 1.78 24.15 -11.51
C GLY A 160 0.38 24.04 -12.14
N GLY A 161 -0.52 23.25 -11.54
CA GLY A 161 -1.90 23.06 -12.01
C GLY A 161 -2.11 21.93 -13.03
N ASP A 162 -1.03 21.37 -13.58
CA ASP A 162 -1.11 20.30 -14.58
C ASP A 162 -0.43 19.02 -14.10
N TRP A 163 -0.99 17.90 -14.52
CA TRP A 163 -0.39 16.60 -14.28
C TRP A 163 0.89 16.42 -15.11
N ARG A 164 2.01 16.09 -14.46
CA ARG A 164 3.31 15.89 -15.13
C ARG A 164 3.95 14.57 -14.73
N TRP A 165 4.58 13.93 -15.72
CA TRP A 165 5.53 12.85 -15.48
C TRP A 165 6.91 13.47 -15.22
N THR A 166 7.53 13.05 -14.14
CA THR A 166 8.87 13.47 -13.73
C THR A 166 9.77 12.24 -13.69
N ASP A 167 10.86 12.29 -14.44
CA ASP A 167 11.90 11.26 -14.44
C ASP A 167 12.69 11.36 -13.13
N ARG A 168 12.61 10.31 -12.30
CA ARG A 168 13.38 10.18 -11.06
C ARG A 168 14.68 9.41 -11.28
N GLY A 169 14.89 8.92 -12.50
CA GLY A 169 16.09 8.24 -12.93
C GLY A 169 16.28 6.88 -12.26
N VAL A 170 17.55 6.58 -11.99
CA VAL A 170 18.02 5.31 -11.47
C VAL A 170 19.15 5.54 -10.46
N PRO A 171 19.24 4.74 -9.39
CA PRO A 171 20.36 4.84 -8.45
C PRO A 171 21.66 4.42 -9.12
N GLN A 172 22.65 5.32 -9.15
CA GLN A 172 23.99 5.08 -9.73
C GLN A 172 24.00 4.48 -11.14
N GLY A 173 23.00 4.78 -11.98
CA GLY A 173 22.92 4.23 -13.33
C GLY A 173 22.50 2.76 -13.41
N GLN A 174 22.08 2.14 -12.30
CA GLN A 174 21.63 0.75 -12.26
C GLN A 174 20.10 0.65 -12.41
N PRO A 175 19.58 -0.28 -13.21
CA PRO A 175 18.14 -0.45 -13.34
C PRO A 175 17.51 -0.87 -12.00
N ILE A 176 16.32 -0.33 -11.74
CA ILE A 176 15.53 -0.64 -10.56
C ILE A 176 14.82 -1.98 -10.80
N PHE A 177 14.96 -2.88 -9.84
CA PHE A 177 14.32 -4.19 -9.87
C PHE A 177 12.92 -4.16 -9.23
N ALA A 178 12.75 -3.43 -8.13
CA ALA A 178 11.48 -3.34 -7.43
C ALA A 178 11.30 -1.99 -6.72
N ILE A 179 10.06 -1.53 -6.65
CA ILE A 179 9.66 -0.41 -5.79
C ILE A 179 9.22 -0.98 -4.44
N VAL A 180 9.80 -0.49 -3.34
CA VAL A 180 9.40 -0.88 -1.98
C VAL A 180 8.18 -0.09 -1.53
N GLY A 181 8.15 1.20 -1.86
CA GLY A 181 7.07 2.11 -1.51
C GLY A 181 7.49 3.56 -1.67
N ALA A 182 6.58 4.46 -1.32
CA ALA A 182 6.88 5.88 -1.18
C ALA A 182 6.13 6.43 0.04
N ALA A 183 6.67 7.47 0.65
CA ALA A 183 6.05 8.16 1.77
C ALA A 183 6.45 9.63 1.78
N ALA A 184 5.60 10.48 2.36
CA ALA A 184 5.88 11.91 2.54
C ALA A 184 6.24 12.16 4.01
N PRO A 185 7.53 12.11 4.39
CA PRO A 185 7.95 12.44 5.73
C PRO A 185 7.68 13.93 6.02
N GLY A 186 7.28 14.25 7.25
CA GLY A 186 7.08 15.62 7.70
C GLY A 186 8.37 16.43 7.59
N GLY A 187 8.26 17.74 7.36
CA GLY A 187 9.41 18.65 7.25
C GLY A 187 10.22 18.53 5.95
N ALA A 188 10.07 17.47 5.16
CA ALA A 188 10.55 17.41 3.78
C ALA A 188 9.54 18.15 2.90
N GLY A 189 9.97 19.22 2.23
CA GLY A 189 9.08 20.07 1.44
C GLY A 189 8.28 19.27 0.41
N PHE A 190 6.99 19.09 0.69
CA PHE A 190 5.87 18.67 -0.17
C PHE A 190 6.01 17.40 -1.04
N LEU A 191 7.21 16.92 -1.39
CA LEU A 191 7.41 15.79 -2.30
C LEU A 191 7.74 14.49 -1.55
N PRO A 192 7.12 13.37 -1.96
CA PRO A 192 7.38 12.07 -1.37
C PRO A 192 8.81 11.56 -1.64
N VAL A 193 9.36 10.85 -0.66
CA VAL A 193 10.55 10.02 -0.81
C VAL A 193 10.11 8.66 -1.35
N ALA A 194 10.72 8.21 -2.44
CA ALA A 194 10.51 6.87 -2.96
C ALA A 194 11.65 5.94 -2.56
N VAL A 195 11.35 4.67 -2.34
CA VAL A 195 12.35 3.67 -1.95
C VAL A 195 12.30 2.48 -2.89
N THR A 196 13.47 2.07 -3.38
CA THR A 196 13.60 1.01 -4.37
C THR A 196 14.73 0.04 -4.04
N VAL A 197 14.74 -1.08 -4.75
CA VAL A 197 15.80 -2.08 -4.73
C VAL A 197 16.39 -2.18 -6.13
N THR A 198 17.71 -2.15 -6.23
CA THR A 198 18.48 -2.34 -7.47
C THR A 198 19.06 -3.74 -7.58
N GLY A 199 19.68 -4.07 -8.72
CA GLY A 199 20.24 -5.39 -8.98
C GLY A 199 21.39 -5.81 -8.05
N ASP A 200 22.05 -4.87 -7.38
CA ASP A 200 23.01 -5.14 -6.30
C ASP A 200 22.34 -5.59 -4.98
N GLY A 201 21.01 -5.48 -4.86
CA GLY A 201 20.24 -5.86 -3.69
C GLY A 201 20.28 -4.82 -2.57
N HIS A 202 20.79 -3.62 -2.82
CA HIS A 202 20.76 -2.51 -1.86
C HIS A 202 19.38 -1.83 -1.87
N LEU A 203 19.03 -1.21 -0.74
CA LEU A 203 17.96 -0.23 -0.70
C LEU A 203 18.48 1.14 -1.14
N TRP A 204 17.69 1.83 -1.95
CA TRP A 204 17.97 3.20 -2.37
C TRP A 204 16.77 4.09 -2.06
N ALA A 205 17.02 5.24 -1.44
CA ALA A 205 16.03 6.28 -1.22
C ALA A 205 16.25 7.44 -2.18
N ASP A 206 15.19 7.81 -2.88
CA ASP A 206 15.13 8.94 -3.78
C ASP A 206 14.57 10.15 -3.02
N VAL A 207 15.46 11.04 -2.58
CA VAL A 207 15.15 12.09 -1.61
C VAL A 207 15.03 13.42 -2.35
N PRO A 208 13.84 14.06 -2.38
CA PRO A 208 13.68 15.34 -3.06
C PRO A 208 14.52 16.46 -2.44
N GLU A 209 15.26 17.19 -3.29
CA GLU A 209 16.06 18.37 -2.95
C GLU A 209 15.72 19.50 -3.93
N GLY A 210 14.62 20.22 -3.67
CA GLY A 210 14.05 21.16 -4.64
C GLY A 210 13.51 20.42 -5.86
N ASP A 211 13.99 20.77 -7.05
CA ASP A 211 13.72 20.02 -8.30
C ASP A 211 14.71 18.86 -8.52
N ALA A 212 15.71 18.75 -7.65
CA ALA A 212 16.66 17.66 -7.43
C ALA A 212 16.02 16.35 -6.96
N PHE A 213 16.38 15.21 -7.55
CA PHE A 213 15.98 13.88 -7.07
C PHE A 213 17.19 12.96 -6.87
N PRO A 214 18.10 13.30 -5.94
CA PRO A 214 19.27 12.49 -5.65
C PRO A 214 18.91 11.16 -4.98
N TRP A 215 19.64 10.12 -5.37
CA TRP A 215 19.57 8.80 -4.78
C TRP A 215 20.59 8.65 -3.65
N THR A 216 20.11 8.19 -2.49
CA THR A 216 20.91 7.85 -1.31
C THR A 216 20.95 6.33 -1.16
N ASP A 217 22.15 5.76 -1.12
CA ASP A 217 22.36 4.34 -0.81
C ASP A 217 22.06 4.10 0.68
N LEU A 218 21.11 3.23 0.97
CA LEU A 218 20.80 2.78 2.33
C LEU A 218 21.47 1.44 2.66
N GLY A 219 22.16 0.84 1.69
CA GLY A 219 22.89 -0.39 1.83
C GLY A 219 21.98 -1.61 2.00
N THR A 220 22.54 -2.59 2.70
CA THR A 220 21.89 -3.84 3.09
C THR A 220 21.95 -3.99 4.62
N PRO A 221 21.16 -4.90 5.21
CA PRO A 221 21.20 -5.13 6.65
C PRO A 221 22.59 -5.44 7.21
N ASP A 222 23.34 -6.27 6.48
CA ASP A 222 24.74 -6.56 6.72
C ASP A 222 25.42 -7.04 5.43
N ALA A 223 26.73 -7.33 5.49
CA ALA A 223 27.55 -7.69 4.34
C ALA A 223 27.18 -9.04 3.67
N THR A 224 26.37 -9.88 4.32
CA THR A 224 25.91 -11.18 3.81
C THR A 224 24.48 -11.15 3.28
N GLU A 225 23.76 -10.06 3.55
CA GLU A 225 22.37 -9.88 3.18
C GLU A 225 22.20 -9.00 1.94
N ARG A 226 21.09 -9.22 1.24
CA ARG A 226 20.55 -8.39 0.16
C ARG A 226 19.06 -8.25 0.37
N ILE A 227 18.46 -7.15 -0.05
CA ILE A 227 16.99 -7.07 -0.09
C ILE A 227 16.50 -7.71 -1.38
N GLY A 228 15.72 -8.79 -1.24
CA GLY A 228 15.15 -9.53 -2.37
C GLY A 228 13.73 -9.11 -2.72
N ALA A 229 13.00 -8.49 -1.78
CA ALA A 229 11.65 -7.98 -2.00
C ALA A 229 11.34 -6.82 -1.04
N GLY A 230 10.61 -5.82 -1.54
CA GLY A 230 10.02 -4.77 -0.69
C GLY A 230 8.70 -5.24 -0.06
N ILE A 231 8.42 -4.77 1.15
CA ILE A 231 7.11 -4.96 1.81
C ILE A 231 6.36 -3.64 1.86
N GLY A 232 7.01 -2.56 2.31
CA GLY A 232 6.37 -1.25 2.35
C GLY A 232 7.24 -0.17 2.99
N VAL A 233 6.74 1.06 2.94
CA VAL A 233 7.33 2.25 3.54
C VAL A 233 6.25 2.99 4.31
N GLY A 234 6.57 3.47 5.51
CA GLY A 234 5.69 4.28 6.34
C GLY A 234 6.44 5.42 7.03
N VAL A 235 5.75 6.49 7.40
CA VAL A 235 6.31 7.58 8.22
C VAL A 235 6.23 7.15 9.67
N GLU A 236 7.35 7.16 10.41
CA GLU A 236 7.47 6.60 11.77
C GLU A 236 6.34 7.02 12.72
N ASP A 237 6.04 8.32 12.76
CA ASP A 237 4.94 8.92 13.51
C ASP A 237 4.41 10.14 12.76
N ALA A 238 3.22 10.62 13.11
CA ALA A 238 2.63 11.80 12.50
C ALA A 238 3.57 13.02 12.60
N GLY A 239 3.95 13.58 11.45
CA GLY A 239 4.86 14.74 11.36
C GLY A 239 6.35 14.41 11.48
N SER A 240 6.73 13.14 11.62
CA SER A 240 8.13 12.70 11.67
C SER A 240 8.83 12.89 10.32
N THR A 241 10.10 13.29 10.34
CA THR A 241 10.99 13.29 9.16
C THR A 241 11.52 11.89 8.84
N ALA A 242 11.31 10.93 9.74
CA ALA A 242 11.85 9.59 9.62
C ALA A 242 10.87 8.63 8.96
N LEU A 243 11.41 7.74 8.13
CA LEU A 243 10.68 6.67 7.46
C LEU A 243 11.12 5.33 8.01
N ARG A 244 10.14 4.44 8.17
CA ARG A 244 10.36 3.01 8.31
C ARG A 244 10.22 2.35 6.94
N ILE A 245 11.25 1.61 6.55
CA ILE A 245 11.31 0.89 5.28
C ILE A 245 11.42 -0.59 5.61
N VAL A 246 10.57 -1.43 5.01
CA VAL A 246 10.51 -2.84 5.35
C VAL A 246 10.71 -3.71 4.10
N GLY A 247 11.57 -4.71 4.21
CA GLY A 247 11.90 -5.63 3.11
C GLY A 247 12.24 -7.04 3.60
N VAL A 248 12.33 -7.97 2.66
CA VAL A 248 12.76 -9.35 2.89
C VAL A 248 14.22 -9.50 2.48
N GLY A 249 15.04 -9.94 3.43
CA GLY A 249 16.45 -10.23 3.23
C GLY A 249 16.69 -11.57 2.51
N ALA A 250 17.79 -11.68 1.79
CA ALA A 250 18.32 -12.88 1.17
C ALA A 250 19.83 -13.02 1.50
N PRO A 251 20.30 -14.22 1.88
CA PRO A 251 19.60 -15.50 1.80
C PRO A 251 18.73 -15.84 3.02
N SER A 252 18.76 -15.06 4.10
CA SER A 252 18.08 -15.46 5.35
C SER A 252 16.56 -15.62 5.20
N GLY A 253 15.94 -14.86 4.29
CA GLY A 253 14.49 -14.81 4.13
C GLY A 253 13.77 -14.09 5.27
N GLN A 254 14.52 -13.39 6.13
CA GLN A 254 13.99 -12.65 7.28
C GLN A 254 13.42 -11.31 6.87
N VAL A 255 12.44 -10.81 7.63
CA VAL A 255 12.01 -9.42 7.51
C VAL A 255 13.02 -8.53 8.22
N TRP A 256 13.40 -7.46 7.54
CA TRP A 256 14.21 -6.38 8.08
C TRP A 256 13.43 -5.08 7.97
N SER A 257 13.58 -4.22 8.98
CA SER A 257 13.26 -2.80 8.82
C SER A 257 14.53 -1.96 8.82
N SER A 258 14.52 -0.89 8.02
CA SER A 258 15.50 0.18 8.06
C SER A 258 14.80 1.46 8.47
N ARG A 259 15.35 2.16 9.47
CA ARG A 259 14.95 3.52 9.79
C ARG A 259 15.80 4.49 8.99
N TRP A 260 15.17 5.24 8.09
CA TRP A 260 15.77 6.34 7.36
C TRP A 260 15.40 7.67 8.00
N GLU A 261 16.36 8.57 8.15
CA GLU A 261 16.17 9.96 8.58
C GLU A 261 17.22 10.85 7.90
N PRO A 262 16.86 12.08 7.47
CA PRO A 262 17.83 12.98 6.85
C PRO A 262 19.11 13.16 7.67
N GLY A 263 20.26 12.98 7.02
CA GLY A 263 21.58 13.16 7.64
C GLY A 263 21.99 12.08 8.64
N ARG A 264 21.20 11.02 8.83
CA ARG A 264 21.56 9.88 9.68
C ARG A 264 21.85 8.63 8.84
N PRO A 265 22.84 7.81 9.25
CA PRO A 265 23.02 6.51 8.63
C PRO A 265 21.79 5.62 8.88
N PRO A 266 21.46 4.72 7.94
CA PRO A 266 20.36 3.79 8.11
C PRO A 266 20.62 2.86 9.30
N LEU A 267 19.58 2.62 10.08
CA LEU A 267 19.61 1.64 11.18
C LEU A 267 18.74 0.46 10.83
N TRP A 268 19.34 -0.73 10.78
CA TRP A 268 18.67 -1.98 10.44
C TRP A 268 18.25 -2.76 11.69
N THR A 269 17.00 -3.24 11.68
CA THR A 269 16.43 -4.06 12.75
C THR A 269 15.89 -5.37 12.19
N PRO A 270 16.37 -6.54 12.66
CA PRO A 270 15.83 -7.83 12.25
C PRO A 270 14.52 -8.13 12.98
N HIS A 271 13.53 -8.58 12.21
CA HIS A 271 12.26 -9.09 12.73
C HIS A 271 12.10 -10.60 12.52
N GLY A 272 13.13 -11.31 12.05
CA GLY A 272 13.07 -12.77 11.88
C GLY A 272 12.05 -13.21 10.82
N ARG A 273 11.51 -14.42 10.98
CA ARG A 273 10.52 -15.02 10.05
C ARG A 273 9.27 -15.49 10.79
N PRO A 274 8.08 -15.36 10.19
CA PRO A 274 6.85 -15.87 10.79
C PRO A 274 6.91 -17.40 10.95
N GLY A 275 6.98 -17.90 12.18
CA GLY A 275 7.07 -19.35 12.45
C GLY A 275 8.25 -20.04 11.74
N ASP A 276 9.37 -19.33 11.57
CA ASP A 276 10.58 -19.80 10.87
C ASP A 276 10.41 -20.22 9.41
N GLN A 277 9.29 -19.84 8.78
CA GLN A 277 8.98 -20.20 7.40
C GLN A 277 9.39 -19.13 6.39
N ARG A 278 9.43 -19.49 5.10
CA ARG A 278 9.66 -18.54 4.01
C ARG A 278 8.47 -17.57 3.87
N ILE A 279 8.75 -16.33 3.50
CA ILE A 279 7.72 -15.35 3.17
C ILE A 279 7.32 -15.54 1.71
N ARG A 280 6.01 -15.59 1.45
CA ARG A 280 5.44 -15.74 0.12
C ARG A 280 5.20 -14.37 -0.54
N ALA A 281 4.67 -13.41 0.22
CA ALA A 281 4.40 -12.06 -0.26
C ALA A 281 4.32 -11.08 0.93
N GLY A 282 4.68 -9.81 0.69
CA GLY A 282 4.37 -8.71 1.59
C GLY A 282 2.94 -8.20 1.36
N LEU A 283 2.24 -7.85 2.43
CA LEU A 283 0.94 -7.17 2.35
C LEU A 283 1.09 -5.65 2.53
N GLY A 284 2.14 -5.21 3.23
CA GLY A 284 2.42 -3.81 3.47
C GLY A 284 2.72 -3.50 4.93
N THR A 285 2.92 -2.22 5.20
CA THR A 285 3.07 -1.68 6.55
C THR A 285 1.96 -0.67 6.80
N VAL A 286 1.38 -0.67 7.99
CA VAL A 286 0.36 0.30 8.38
C VAL A 286 0.67 0.85 9.77
N PRO A 287 0.31 2.10 10.08
CA PRO A 287 0.43 2.61 11.44
C PRO A 287 -0.38 1.76 12.42
N ASP A 288 0.14 1.60 13.63
CA ASP A 288 -0.61 1.03 14.74
C ASP A 288 -1.79 1.94 15.13
N ALA A 289 -2.75 1.40 15.89
CA ALA A 289 -3.98 2.12 16.24
C ALA A 289 -3.70 3.40 17.05
N ASP A 290 -2.70 3.36 17.93
CA ASP A 290 -2.21 4.49 18.72
C ASP A 290 -1.25 5.40 17.95
N ARG A 291 -0.86 5.00 16.72
CA ARG A 291 0.08 5.68 15.83
C ARG A 291 1.47 5.93 16.45
N THR A 292 1.88 5.09 17.40
CA THR A 292 3.22 5.14 18.00
C THR A 292 4.22 4.18 17.33
N GLY A 293 3.72 3.40 16.36
CA GLY A 293 4.43 2.32 15.72
C GLY A 293 3.77 1.90 14.42
N HIS A 294 4.28 0.81 13.86
CA HIS A 294 3.77 0.22 12.62
C HIS A 294 3.57 -1.28 12.79
N LEU A 295 2.50 -1.78 12.20
CA LEU A 295 2.30 -3.19 11.96
C LEU A 295 2.76 -3.54 10.54
N THR A 296 3.65 -4.51 10.42
CA THR A 296 4.01 -5.13 9.14
C THR A 296 3.21 -6.41 8.97
N ALA A 297 2.56 -6.58 7.80
CA ALA A 297 1.82 -7.79 7.47
C ALA A 297 2.40 -8.50 6.24
N VAL A 298 2.44 -9.84 6.31
CA VAL A 298 2.95 -10.72 5.25
C VAL A 298 2.08 -11.96 5.09
N ILE A 299 2.23 -12.63 3.95
CA ILE A 299 1.71 -13.98 3.73
C ILE A 299 2.87 -14.97 3.94
N GLY A 300 2.72 -15.88 4.89
CA GLY A 300 3.67 -16.97 5.14
C GLY A 300 3.65 -18.05 4.06
N HIS A 301 4.60 -18.98 4.09
CA HIS A 301 4.61 -20.14 3.19
C HIS A 301 3.37 -21.03 3.39
N ASP A 302 2.86 -21.10 4.62
CA ASP A 302 1.59 -21.70 5.03
C ASP A 302 0.34 -21.00 4.48
N ARG A 303 0.54 -19.91 3.73
CA ARG A 303 -0.49 -19.11 3.07
C ARG A 303 -1.45 -18.44 4.04
N GLN A 304 -0.96 -18.12 5.23
CA GLN A 304 -1.71 -17.38 6.24
C GLN A 304 -1.16 -15.98 6.44
N VAL A 305 -1.97 -15.11 7.02
CA VAL A 305 -1.56 -13.75 7.36
C VAL A 305 -0.76 -13.77 8.65
N TRP A 306 0.42 -13.18 8.62
CA TRP A 306 1.29 -12.99 9.77
C TRP A 306 1.61 -11.52 9.93
N VAL A 307 1.62 -11.07 11.18
CA VAL A 307 1.91 -9.67 11.51
C VAL A 307 3.00 -9.56 12.56
N VAL A 308 3.78 -8.49 12.47
CA VAL A 308 4.79 -8.13 13.47
C VAL A 308 4.76 -6.62 13.74
N PRO A 309 4.66 -6.19 15.00
CA PRO A 309 4.80 -4.77 15.36
C PRO A 309 6.25 -4.31 15.23
N SER A 310 6.45 -3.04 14.89
CA SER A 310 7.77 -2.44 14.72
C SER A 310 8.62 -2.47 15.99
N ALA A 311 8.00 -2.35 17.16
CA ALA A 311 8.68 -2.41 18.46
C ALA A 311 9.20 -3.80 18.84
N SER A 312 8.85 -4.85 18.08
CA SER A 312 9.29 -6.22 18.35
C SER A 312 10.69 -6.46 17.77
N GLU A 313 11.72 -6.30 18.61
CA GLU A 313 13.07 -6.80 18.31
C GLU A 313 13.08 -8.34 18.35
N GLY A 314 13.54 -8.98 17.27
CA GLY A 314 13.65 -10.44 17.19
C GLY A 314 12.40 -11.19 16.73
N GLY A 315 11.29 -10.50 16.44
CA GLY A 315 10.19 -11.08 15.66
C GLY A 315 9.10 -11.81 16.45
N ALA A 316 8.36 -11.09 17.29
CA ALA A 316 7.13 -11.59 17.92
C ALA A 316 5.97 -11.69 16.92
N TRP A 317 6.13 -12.56 15.91
CA TRP A 317 5.15 -12.77 14.86
C TRP A 317 3.86 -13.35 15.43
N THR A 318 2.75 -12.70 15.11
CA THR A 318 1.40 -13.18 15.43
C THR A 318 0.73 -13.64 14.15
N ARG A 319 0.21 -14.86 14.16
CA ARG A 319 -0.61 -15.38 13.07
C ARG A 319 -2.05 -14.91 13.23
N TRP A 320 -2.64 -14.43 12.15
CA TRP A 320 -4.05 -14.11 12.07
C TRP A 320 -4.76 -15.28 11.38
N ASP A 321 -5.31 -16.20 12.17
CA ASP A 321 -5.89 -17.44 11.67
C ASP A 321 -7.31 -17.24 11.11
N PRO A 322 -7.61 -17.76 9.91
CA PRO A 322 -8.96 -17.74 9.35
C PRO A 322 -9.92 -18.64 10.15
N PRO A 323 -11.23 -18.38 10.09
CA PRO A 323 -12.23 -19.22 10.76
C PRO A 323 -12.21 -20.67 10.27
N THR A 324 -11.80 -20.88 9.01
CA THR A 324 -11.67 -22.20 8.40
C THR A 324 -10.21 -22.48 8.09
N ALA A 325 -9.65 -23.56 8.65
CA ALA A 325 -8.23 -23.89 8.50
C ALA A 325 -7.79 -24.20 7.06
N SER A 326 -8.73 -24.46 6.14
CA SER A 326 -8.46 -24.68 4.72
C SER A 326 -8.37 -23.40 3.90
N THR A 327 -8.71 -22.23 4.47
CA THR A 327 -8.63 -20.95 3.77
C THR A 327 -7.16 -20.63 3.50
N ALA A 328 -6.78 -20.55 2.22
CA ALA A 328 -5.43 -20.24 1.79
C ALA A 328 -5.40 -18.87 1.12
N ILE A 329 -4.59 -17.96 1.65
CA ILE A 329 -4.50 -16.59 1.15
C ILE A 329 -3.59 -16.52 -0.08
N ALA A 330 -4.05 -15.83 -1.11
CA ALA A 330 -3.35 -15.64 -2.38
C ALA A 330 -2.62 -14.30 -2.42
N CYS A 331 -3.29 -13.21 -2.08
CA CYS A 331 -2.74 -11.86 -2.06
C CYS A 331 -3.57 -10.94 -1.15
N GLY A 332 -3.17 -9.68 -1.03
CA GLY A 332 -3.92 -8.69 -0.27
C GLY A 332 -3.13 -7.40 -0.07
N LYS A 333 -3.65 -6.51 0.77
CA LYS A 333 -2.98 -5.29 1.20
C LYS A 333 -3.23 -5.03 2.68
N ALA A 334 -2.21 -4.56 3.39
CA ALA A 334 -2.39 -3.95 4.71
C ALA A 334 -3.09 -2.60 4.55
N VAL A 335 -4.10 -2.32 5.36
CA VAL A 335 -4.87 -1.08 5.32
C VAL A 335 -5.13 -0.56 6.74
N SER A 336 -5.30 0.75 6.88
CA SER A 336 -5.76 1.35 8.14
C SER A 336 -7.24 1.66 8.05
N LEU A 337 -8.04 1.08 8.94
CA LEU A 337 -9.49 1.32 9.06
C LEU A 337 -9.81 1.77 10.49
N GLY A 338 -9.09 2.79 10.98
CA GLY A 338 -9.08 3.21 12.38
C GLY A 338 -8.23 2.32 13.29
N ARG A 339 -7.80 1.16 12.79
CA ARG A 339 -6.84 0.23 13.38
C ARG A 339 -6.11 -0.52 12.26
N PRO A 340 -4.97 -1.18 12.52
CA PRO A 340 -4.27 -1.94 11.50
C PRO A 340 -5.09 -3.17 11.08
N CYS A 341 -5.37 -3.29 9.79
CA CYS A 341 -6.13 -4.38 9.18
C CYS A 341 -5.38 -4.93 7.96
N ALA A 342 -5.82 -6.08 7.47
CA ALA A 342 -5.44 -6.62 6.17
C ALA A 342 -6.69 -6.95 5.37
N VAL A 343 -6.76 -6.48 4.12
CA VAL A 343 -7.75 -6.94 3.14
C VAL A 343 -7.08 -7.99 2.28
N VAL A 344 -7.60 -9.21 2.29
CA VAL A 344 -6.97 -10.37 1.65
C VAL A 344 -7.92 -11.09 0.73
N LEU A 345 -7.36 -11.70 -0.31
CA LEU A 345 -8.06 -12.55 -1.26
C LEU A 345 -7.60 -13.99 -1.06
N ASP A 346 -8.54 -14.91 -0.91
CA ASP A 346 -8.23 -16.34 -0.85
C ASP A 346 -8.17 -17.00 -2.23
N ASP A 347 -7.71 -18.25 -2.29
CA ASP A 347 -7.66 -19.03 -3.54
C ASP A 347 -9.03 -19.27 -4.19
N GLN A 348 -10.11 -19.14 -3.43
CA GLN A 348 -11.48 -19.26 -3.93
C GLN A 348 -12.04 -17.92 -4.41
N ARG A 349 -11.21 -16.88 -4.46
CA ARG A 349 -11.57 -15.52 -4.88
C ARG A 349 -12.54 -14.82 -3.93
N HIS A 350 -12.62 -15.25 -2.66
CA HIS A 350 -13.36 -14.51 -1.65
C HIS A 350 -12.47 -13.46 -0.98
N VAL A 351 -13.05 -12.28 -0.77
CA VAL A 351 -12.37 -11.18 -0.09
C VAL A 351 -12.67 -11.26 1.40
N HIS A 352 -11.64 -11.09 2.23
CA HIS A 352 -11.76 -11.05 3.67
C HIS A 352 -11.09 -9.79 4.21
N ILE A 353 -11.68 -9.20 5.25
CA ILE A 353 -11.02 -8.18 6.06
C ILE A 353 -10.67 -8.81 7.39
N VAL A 354 -9.39 -8.72 7.75
CA VAL A 354 -8.82 -9.32 8.94
C VAL A 354 -8.29 -8.20 9.82
N SER A 355 -8.68 -8.21 11.09
CA SER A 355 -8.31 -7.14 12.03
C SER A 355 -8.23 -7.65 13.45
N PRO A 356 -7.46 -6.99 14.35
CA PRO A 356 -7.57 -7.22 15.77
C PRO A 356 -9.03 -6.99 16.22
N ALA A 357 -9.50 -7.84 17.12
CA ALA A 357 -10.76 -7.62 17.81
C ALA A 357 -10.68 -6.31 18.60
N PRO A 358 -11.78 -5.55 18.67
CA PRO A 358 -11.83 -4.37 19.51
C PRO A 358 -11.54 -4.75 20.96
N GLU A 359 -10.82 -3.90 21.69
CA GLU A 359 -10.70 -4.05 23.13
C GLU A 359 -12.09 -3.92 23.76
N PRO A 360 -12.43 -4.75 24.76
CA PRO A 360 -13.69 -4.56 25.49
C PRO A 360 -13.69 -3.16 26.10
N GLU A 361 -14.73 -2.37 25.83
CA GLU A 361 -14.89 -1.08 26.50
C GLU A 361 -14.91 -1.34 28.01
N ASP A 362 -14.05 -0.62 28.76
CA ASP A 362 -14.04 -0.59 30.22
C ASP A 362 -15.39 -0.05 30.73
N GLY A 363 -16.42 -0.90 30.75
CA GLY A 363 -17.79 -0.48 31.02
C GLY A 363 -18.81 -1.61 31.12
N GLU A 364 -18.65 -2.72 30.40
CA GLU A 364 -19.54 -3.89 30.52
C GLU A 364 -18.95 -4.97 31.45
N MET A 365 -18.63 -4.56 32.67
CA MET A 365 -18.72 -5.47 33.82
C MET A 365 -19.67 -4.86 34.84
N ARG A 366 -20.97 -5.12 34.66
CA ARG A 366 -21.94 -5.25 35.76
C ARG A 366 -23.26 -5.85 35.32
#